data_AF-M1CJF9-F1
#
_entry.id   AF-M1CJF9-F1
#
_cell.length_a   1.000
_cell.length_b   1.000
_cell.length_c   1.000
_cell.angle_alpha   90.00
_cell.angle_beta   90.00
_cell.angle_gamma   90.00
#
_symmetry.space_group_name_H-M   'P 1'
#
loop_
_entity.id
_entity.type
_entity.pdbx_description
1 polymer ?
#
loop_
_entity_poly.entity_id
_entity_poly.type
_entity_poly.pdbx_seq_one_letter_code
_entity_poly.pdbx_strand_id
1 'polypeptide(L)'
;MPILGWRWPLALSSIPSFVELLLFVFTVESPRYLCAIGRTSDACDILKKIAVVNKTQLPPGKLVSSQLIEELHSHGKNKISSVKSGFSSLLVLLSPALRKNTLLIWVVYIGTNSSYYAIILPTSLFSSDNANTC
;
A
#
# COMPACT_ATOMS: atom_id res chain seq x y z
N MET A 1 -25.90 1.08 29.55
CA MET A 1 -24.44 0.95 29.42
C MET A 1 -24.14 -0.30 28.61
N PRO A 2 -23.23 -0.28 27.62
CA PRO A 2 -23.02 -1.43 26.75
C PRO A 2 -22.57 -2.65 27.57
N ILE A 3 -23.21 -3.79 27.30
CA ILE A 3 -23.05 -5.05 28.06
C ILE A 3 -21.69 -5.74 27.84
N LEU A 4 -21.00 -5.41 26.75
CA LEU A 4 -19.61 -5.78 26.51
C LEU A 4 -18.74 -4.59 26.89
N GLY A 5 -17.95 -4.72 27.96
CA GLY A 5 -17.01 -3.68 28.38
C GLY A 5 -16.01 -3.31 27.26
N TRP A 6 -15.31 -2.19 27.45
CA TRP A 6 -14.37 -1.57 26.50
C TRP A 6 -13.26 -2.50 25.95
N ARG A 7 -13.02 -3.64 26.60
CA ARG A 7 -12.00 -4.65 26.23
C ARG A 7 -12.33 -5.41 24.94
N TRP A 8 -13.61 -5.63 24.65
CA TRP A 8 -14.04 -6.41 23.48
C TRP A 8 -13.82 -5.68 22.15
N PRO A 9 -14.14 -4.37 22.01
CA PRO A 9 -13.75 -3.58 20.84
C PRO A 9 -12.24 -3.59 20.60
N LEU A 10 -11.44 -3.54 21.68
CA LEU A 10 -9.97 -3.58 21.60
C LEU A 10 -9.47 -4.92 21.04
N ALA A 11 -10.01 -6.03 21.54
CA ALA A 11 -9.67 -7.37 21.05
C ALA A 11 -10.07 -7.56 19.59
N LEU A 12 -11.26 -7.10 19.20
CA LEU A 12 -11.76 -7.21 17.82
C LEU A 12 -10.91 -6.40 16.84
N SER A 13 -10.46 -5.20 17.23
CA SER A 13 -9.59 -4.35 16.43
C SER A 13 -8.19 -4.95 16.20
N SER A 14 -7.73 -5.85 17.09
CA SER A 14 -6.44 -6.52 16.93
C SER A 14 -6.46 -7.67 15.92
N ILE A 15 -7.64 -8.18 15.56
CA ILE A 15 -7.76 -9.34 14.66
C ILE A 15 -7.17 -9.07 13.28
N PRO A 16 -7.47 -7.94 12.59
CA PRO A 16 -6.84 -7.60 11.31
C PRO A 16 -5.31 -7.64 11.36
N SER A 17 -4.68 -7.11 12.43
CA SER A 17 -3.23 -7.10 12.58
C SER A 17 -2.63 -8.50 12.74
N PHE A 18 -3.31 -9.39 13.47
CA PHE A 18 -2.88 -10.79 13.59
C PHE A 18 -3.03 -11.54 12.27
N VAL A 19 -4.13 -11.33 11.55
CA VAL A 19 -4.33 -11.94 10.23
C VAL A 19 -3.26 -11.47 9.25
N GLU A 20 -2.93 -10.18 9.26
CA GLU A 20 -1.87 -9.61 8.43
C GLU A 20 -0.50 -10.24 8.73
N LEU A 21 -0.16 -10.42 10.01
CA LEU A 21 1.08 -11.08 10.41
C LEU A 21 1.16 -12.52 9.88
N LEU A 22 0.06 -13.26 9.93
CA LEU A 22 -0.01 -14.60 9.36
C LEU A 22 0.17 -14.57 7.83
N LEU A 23 -0.47 -13.61 7.14
CA LEU A 23 -0.32 -13.45 5.68
C LEU A 23 1.11 -13.07 5.28
N PHE A 24 1.83 -12.31 6.09
CA PHE A 24 3.25 -12.00 5.84
C PHE A 24 4.11 -13.26 5.77
N VAL A 25 3.85 -14.28 6.60
CA VAL A 25 4.58 -15.57 6.54
C VAL A 25 4.35 -16.29 5.21
N PHE A 26 3.16 -16.15 4.63
CA PHE A 26 2.82 -16.77 3.34
C PHE A 26 3.24 -15.94 2.12
N THR A 27 3.60 -14.68 2.32
CA THR A 27 3.96 -13.78 1.22
C THR A 27 5.37 -14.11 0.75
N VAL A 28 5.47 -14.77 -0.41
CA VAL A 28 6.74 -14.97 -1.12
C VAL A 28 7.42 -13.62 -1.35
N GLU A 29 8.72 -13.55 -1.11
CA GLU A 29 9.51 -12.34 -1.39
C GLU A 29 9.31 -11.89 -2.85
N SER A 30 9.26 -10.58 -3.06
CA SER A 30 9.03 -10.05 -4.40
C SER A 30 10.17 -10.47 -5.36
N PRO A 31 9.86 -11.06 -6.54
CA PRO A 31 10.89 -11.43 -7.52
C PRO A 31 11.78 -10.24 -7.94
N ARG A 32 11.21 -9.03 -7.88
CA ARG A 32 11.91 -7.78 -8.14
C ARG A 32 13.02 -7.51 -7.12
N TYR A 33 12.76 -7.75 -5.84
CA TYR A 33 13.75 -7.60 -4.78
C TYR A 33 14.90 -8.61 -4.95
N LEU A 34 14.58 -9.88 -5.22
CA LEU A 34 15.57 -10.93 -5.45
C LEU A 34 16.48 -10.63 -6.66
N CYS A 35 15.91 -10.08 -7.74
CA CYS A 35 16.70 -9.57 -8.87
C CYS A 35 17.61 -8.40 -8.48
N ALA A 36 17.14 -7.47 -7.63
CA ALA A 36 17.91 -6.30 -7.20
C ALA A 36 19.11 -6.65 -6.30
N ILE A 37 19.02 -7.72 -5.50
CA ILE A 37 20.13 -8.21 -4.67
C ILE A 37 21.07 -9.16 -5.43
N GLY A 38 20.86 -9.38 -6.74
CA GLY A 38 21.68 -10.25 -7.57
C GLY A 38 21.35 -11.75 -7.51
N ARG A 39 20.34 -12.16 -6.74
CA ARG A 39 19.83 -13.55 -6.67
C ARG A 39 18.82 -13.82 -7.78
N THR A 40 19.29 -13.79 -9.03
CA THR A 40 18.45 -13.93 -10.22
C THR A 40 17.93 -15.35 -10.46
N SER A 41 18.60 -16.39 -9.94
CA SER A 41 18.13 -17.79 -9.97
C SER A 41 16.84 -17.97 -9.19
N ASP A 42 16.81 -17.47 -7.96
CA ASP A 42 15.70 -17.65 -7.04
C ASP A 42 14.48 -16.84 -7.50
N ALA A 43 14.72 -15.66 -8.09
CA ALA A 43 13.70 -14.89 -8.76
C ALA A 43 13.08 -15.65 -9.96
N CYS A 44 13.90 -16.38 -10.73
CA CYS A 44 13.46 -17.21 -11.85
C CYS A 44 12.53 -18.34 -11.38
N ASP A 45 12.88 -19.01 -10.29
CA ASP A 45 12.09 -20.10 -9.72
C ASP A 45 10.74 -19.62 -9.19
N ILE A 46 10.70 -18.46 -8.53
CA ILE A 46 9.45 -17.85 -8.07
C ILE A 46 8.60 -17.41 -9.28
N LEU A 47 9.20 -16.80 -10.30
CA LEU A 47 8.48 -16.42 -11.53
C LEU A 47 7.89 -17.63 -12.26
N LYS A 48 8.60 -18.75 -12.30
CA LYS A 48 8.10 -20.02 -12.87
C LYS A 48 6.90 -20.55 -12.09
N LYS A 49 6.96 -20.53 -10.75
CA LYS A 49 5.81 -20.90 -9.90
C LYS A 49 4.60 -20.00 -10.16
N ILE A 50 4.81 -18.69 -10.25
CA ILE A 50 3.76 -17.71 -10.55
C ILE A 50 3.16 -17.95 -11.94
N ALA A 51 3.98 -18.25 -12.94
CA ALA A 51 3.51 -18.51 -14.31
C ALA A 51 2.60 -19.74 -14.39
N VAL A 52 2.93 -20.81 -13.65
CA VAL A 52 2.07 -22.00 -13.55
C VAL A 52 0.72 -21.66 -12.92
N VAL A 53 0.72 -20.90 -11.82
CA VAL A 53 -0.52 -20.47 -11.15
C VAL A 53 -1.36 -19.56 -12.06
N ASN A 54 -0.70 -18.66 -12.79
CA ASN A 54 -1.35 -17.71 -13.69
C ASN A 54 -1.71 -18.30 -15.07
N LYS A 55 -1.40 -19.59 -15.32
CA LYS A 55 -1.58 -20.27 -16.61
C LYS A 55 -0.89 -19.54 -17.77
N THR A 56 0.20 -18.84 -17.50
CA THR A 56 1.01 -18.15 -18.52
C THR A 56 2.34 -18.87 -18.72
N GLN A 57 2.94 -18.70 -19.89
CA GLN A 57 4.29 -19.21 -20.16
C GLN A 57 5.30 -18.10 -19.96
N LEU A 58 6.44 -18.42 -19.33
CA LEU A 58 7.54 -17.47 -19.22
C LEU A 58 8.11 -17.20 -20.62
N PRO A 59 8.31 -15.94 -21.03
CA PRO A 59 8.99 -15.65 -22.28
C PRO A 59 10.42 -16.22 -22.24
N PRO A 60 10.93 -16.77 -23.36
CA PRO A 60 12.29 -17.27 -23.42
C PRO A 60 13.28 -16.10 -23.27
N GLY A 61 14.13 -16.15 -22.24
CA GLY A 61 15.11 -15.10 -21.97
C GLY A 61 15.88 -15.30 -20.66
N LYS A 62 17.03 -14.63 -20.54
CA LYS A 62 17.82 -14.59 -19.29
C LYS A 62 17.37 -13.38 -18.48
N LEU A 63 16.96 -13.59 -17.23
CA LEU A 63 16.67 -12.49 -16.30
C LEU A 63 17.96 -11.70 -16.04
N VAL A 64 17.98 -10.44 -16.46
CA VAL A 64 19.08 -9.50 -16.20
C VAL A 64 18.67 -8.58 -15.05
N SER A 65 19.59 -8.35 -14.10
CA SER A 65 19.35 -7.45 -12.96
C SER A 65 19.01 -6.03 -13.45
N SER A 66 18.00 -5.42 -12.83
CA SER A 66 17.58 -4.05 -13.10
C SER A 66 18.66 -3.00 -12.83
N GLN A 67 19.67 -3.31 -12.01
CA GLN A 67 20.81 -2.42 -11.77
C GLN A 67 21.62 -2.16 -13.05
N LEU A 68 21.81 -3.18 -13.89
CA LEU A 68 22.50 -3.02 -15.19
C LEU A 68 21.71 -2.15 -16.17
N ILE A 69 20.37 -2.16 -16.07
CA ILE A 69 19.50 -1.36 -16.94
C ILE A 69 19.46 0.11 -16.48
N GLU A 70 19.44 0.37 -15.17
CA GLU A 70 19.50 1.73 -14.64
C GLU A 70 20.86 2.40 -14.87
N GLU A 71 21.97 1.67 -14.77
CA GLU A 71 23.31 2.21 -15.12
C GLU A 71 23.39 2.60 -16.60
N LEU A 72 22.80 1.81 -17.51
CA LEU A 72 22.72 2.13 -18.94
C LEU A 72 21.80 3.32 -19.26
N HIS A 73 20.73 3.54 -18.47
CA HIS A 73 19.75 4.61 -18.71
C HIS A 73 20.05 5.93 -17.97
N SER A 74 20.89 5.91 -16.94
CA SER A 74 21.14 7.08 -16.07
C SER A 74 22.07 8.13 -16.66
N HIS A 75 22.79 7.84 -17.76
CA HIS A 75 23.76 8.77 -18.35
C HIS A 75 23.13 9.95 -19.14
N GLY A 76 21.80 10.08 -19.19
CA GLY A 76 21.13 10.89 -20.22
C GLY A 76 20.09 11.93 -19.80
N LYS A 77 19.81 12.22 -18.51
CA LYS A 77 18.75 13.20 -18.17
C LYS A 77 19.12 14.21 -17.08
N ASN A 78 19.26 15.44 -17.55
CA ASN A 78 19.68 16.66 -16.88
C ASN A 78 18.74 17.15 -15.76
N LYS A 79 19.38 17.87 -14.81
CA LYS A 79 18.98 18.41 -13.51
C LYS A 79 17.73 19.33 -13.41
N ILE A 80 16.91 19.46 -14.46
CA ILE A 80 15.74 20.38 -14.54
C ILE A 80 14.41 19.69 -14.15
N SER A 81 14.46 18.38 -13.86
CA SER A 81 13.27 17.52 -13.70
C SER A 81 12.78 17.32 -12.26
N SER A 82 13.50 17.79 -11.22
CA SER A 82 13.23 17.43 -9.81
C SER A 82 11.80 17.74 -9.33
N VAL A 83 11.27 18.95 -9.60
CA VAL A 83 9.90 19.32 -9.14
C VAL A 83 8.81 18.70 -10.02
N LYS A 84 9.05 18.57 -11.33
CA LYS A 84 8.12 17.90 -12.25
C LYS A 84 8.07 16.39 -11.99
N SER A 85 9.17 15.80 -11.54
CA SER A 85 9.31 14.37 -11.21
C SER A 85 8.41 13.94 -10.05
N GLY A 86 8.22 14.79 -9.03
CA GLY A 86 7.31 14.50 -7.92
C GLY A 86 5.87 14.34 -8.39
N PHE A 87 5.34 15.32 -9.11
CA PHE A 87 3.99 15.24 -9.68
C PHE A 87 3.89 14.22 -10.80
N SER A 88 4.91 14.01 -11.63
CA SER A 88 4.92 12.95 -12.65
C SER A 88 4.86 11.55 -12.02
N SER A 89 5.53 11.32 -10.89
CA SER A 89 5.44 10.06 -10.15
C SER A 89 4.06 9.85 -9.54
N LEU A 90 3.42 10.92 -9.03
CA LEU A 90 2.02 10.87 -8.58
C LEU A 90 1.04 10.66 -9.76
N LEU A 91 1.32 11.23 -10.92
CA LEU A 91 0.54 11.02 -12.15
C LEU A 91 0.71 9.61 -12.72
N VAL A 92 1.84 8.94 -12.47
CA VAL A 92 2.02 7.50 -12.76
C VAL A 92 1.08 6.64 -11.92
N LEU A 93 0.85 7.01 -10.65
CA LEU A 93 -0.16 6.35 -9.80
C LEU A 93 -1.59 6.63 -10.28
N LEU A 94 -1.80 7.75 -10.98
CA LEU A 94 -3.05 8.10 -11.65
C LEU A 94 -3.11 7.58 -13.11
N SER A 95 -2.30 6.58 -13.44
CA SER A 95 -2.43 5.86 -14.71
C SER A 95 -3.82 5.21 -14.82
N PRO A 96 -4.40 5.08 -16.02
CA PRO A 96 -5.77 4.59 -16.22
C PRO A 96 -6.01 3.19 -15.65
N ALA A 97 -4.95 2.38 -15.50
CA ALA A 97 -5.01 1.06 -14.89
C ALA A 97 -5.22 1.11 -13.36
N LEU A 98 -4.60 2.07 -12.65
CA LEU A 98 -4.68 2.17 -11.18
C LEU A 98 -5.64 3.26 -10.69
N ARG A 99 -6.05 4.19 -11.55
CA ARG A 99 -6.87 5.36 -11.19
C ARG A 99 -8.15 5.00 -10.44
N LYS A 100 -8.82 3.90 -10.78
CA LYS A 100 -10.04 3.44 -10.10
C LYS A 100 -9.75 3.05 -8.65
N ASN A 101 -8.73 2.22 -8.42
CA ASN A 101 -8.32 1.79 -7.09
C ASN A 101 -7.82 2.97 -6.24
N THR A 102 -7.00 3.85 -6.83
CA THR A 102 -6.49 5.03 -6.14
C THR A 102 -7.62 5.98 -5.73
N LEU A 103 -8.56 6.29 -6.63
CA LEU A 103 -9.70 7.15 -6.29
C LEU A 103 -10.62 6.53 -5.24
N LEU A 104 -10.88 5.21 -5.33
CA LEU A 104 -11.69 4.50 -4.35
C LEU A 104 -11.07 4.55 -2.95
N ILE A 105 -9.75 4.29 -2.85
CA ILE A 105 -9.00 4.41 -1.60
C ILE A 105 -9.08 5.83 -1.03
N TRP A 106 -8.96 6.85 -1.87
CA TRP A 106 -9.05 8.25 -1.45
C TRP A 106 -10.43 8.61 -0.90
N VAL A 107 -11.51 8.18 -1.56
CA VAL A 107 -12.88 8.43 -1.09
C VAL A 107 -13.12 7.76 0.26
N VAL A 108 -12.73 6.49 0.40
CA VAL A 108 -12.85 5.76 1.67
C VAL A 108 -12.05 6.47 2.76
N TYR A 109 -10.80 6.85 2.47
CA TYR A 109 -9.93 7.53 3.42
C TYR A 109 -10.52 8.86 3.93
N ILE A 110 -10.99 9.71 3.02
CA ILE A 110 -11.62 11.00 3.38
C ILE A 110 -12.89 10.77 4.19
N GLY A 111 -13.72 9.80 3.80
CA GLY A 111 -14.93 9.43 4.54
C GLY A 111 -14.61 9.01 5.97
N THR A 112 -13.67 8.07 6.14
CA THR A 112 -13.25 7.58 7.46
C THR A 112 -12.66 8.69 8.34
N ASN A 113 -11.79 9.54 7.78
CA ASN A 113 -11.21 10.68 8.53
C ASN A 113 -12.30 11.68 8.95
N SER A 114 -13.21 12.02 8.03
CA SER A 114 -14.30 12.96 8.31
C SER A 114 -15.24 12.42 9.38
N SER A 115 -15.55 11.11 9.37
CA SER A 115 -16.39 10.50 10.40
C SER A 115 -15.76 10.55 11.79
N TYR A 116 -14.45 10.36 11.91
CA TYR A 116 -13.76 10.45 13.21
C TYR A 116 -13.93 11.84 13.83
N TYR A 117 -13.66 12.90 13.06
CA TYR A 117 -13.80 14.27 13.56
C TYR A 117 -15.26 14.71 13.69
N ALA A 118 -16.16 14.25 12.82
CA ALA A 118 -17.58 14.55 12.89
C ALA A 118 -18.26 13.95 14.14
N ILE A 119 -17.74 12.84 14.68
CA ILE A 119 -18.25 12.27 15.94
C ILE A 119 -17.65 13.00 17.14
N ILE A 120 -16.36 13.40 17.08
CA ILE A 120 -15.65 13.99 18.22
C ILE A 120 -15.99 15.48 18.41
N LEU A 121 -16.07 16.27 17.34
CA LEU A 121 -16.28 17.72 17.44
C LEU A 121 -17.62 18.12 18.11
N PRO A 122 -18.76 17.45 17.85
CA PRO A 122 -20.01 17.77 18.53
C PRO A 122 -19.99 17.42 20.03
N THR A 123 -19.21 16.40 20.43
CA THR A 123 -19.18 15.97 21.84
C THR A 123 -18.64 17.05 22.78
N SER A 124 -17.72 17.91 22.33
CA SER A 124 -17.24 19.03 23.13
C SER A 124 -18.29 20.14 23.28
N LEU A 125 -19.14 20.35 22.27
CA LEU A 125 -20.24 21.34 22.32
C LEU A 125 -21.31 20.92 23.33
N PHE A 126 -21.75 19.65 23.30
CA PHE A 126 -22.71 19.13 24.28
C PHE A 126 -22.15 19.08 25.70
N SER A 127 -20.85 18.85 25.86
CA SER A 127 -20.21 18.89 27.18
C SER A 127 -20.13 20.32 27.76
N SER A 128 -19.99 21.33 26.90
CA SER A 128 -19.98 22.74 27.31
C SER A 128 -21.36 23.24 27.71
N ASP A 129 -22.41 22.89 26.94
CA ASP A 129 -23.79 23.27 27.26
C ASP A 129 -24.27 22.72 28.61
N ASN A 130 -23.89 21.48 28.95
CA ASN A 130 -24.19 20.89 30.25
C ASN A 130 -23.41 21.54 31.40
N ALA A 131 -22.29 22.21 31.14
CA ALA A 131 -21.52 22.93 32.16
C ALA A 131 -22.08 24.34 32.43
N ASN A 132 -22.79 24.92 31.46
CA ASN A 132 -23.38 26.26 31.55
C ASN A 132 -24.81 26.28 32.13
N THR A 133 -25.36 25.12 32.50
CA THR A 133 -26.73 24.95 33.00
C THR A 133 -26.81 24.62 34.50
N CYS A 134 -25.73 24.86 35.26
CA CYS A 134 -25.70 24.82 36.73
C CYS A 134 -25.64 26.22 37.34
#